data_AF-A0AA42HCM2-F1
#
_entry.id   AF-A0AA42HCM2-F1
#
_cell.length_a   1.000
_cell.length_b   1.000
_cell.length_c   1.000
_cell.angle_alpha   90.00
_cell.angle_beta   90.00
_cell.angle_gamma   90.00
#
_symmetry.space_group_name_H-M   'P 1'
#
loop_
_entity.id
_entity.type
_entity.pdbx_description
1 polymer ?
#
loop_
_entity_poly.entity_id
_entity_poly.type
_entity_poly.pdbx_seq_one_letter_code
_entity_poly.pdbx_strand_id
1 'polypeptide(L)'
;MATKALTKRLIKELGDAIAKTGSISISIGHIKLPRSTYYFWKKQAEQILEDNPDRENLTKNEELLLEFLDTIDFSKADAGVKLTNAAFKAALAGDGRIAMRMLESLFPDDFTPFARKESTIKQDTNTDSTSGIALIPTADLTSNLEEILKNQQQNVQNLATSKTNELKNGKG
;
A
#
# COMPACT_ATOMS: atom_id res chain seq x y z
N MET A 1 28.87 8.89 6.20
CA MET A 1 28.47 9.27 4.83
C MET A 1 28.11 10.75 4.86
N ALA A 2 28.66 11.57 3.95
CA ALA A 2 28.34 13.00 3.92
C ALA A 2 26.88 13.21 3.49
N THR A 3 26.09 13.87 4.32
CA THR A 3 24.72 14.28 4.00
C THR A 3 24.80 15.25 2.83
N LYS A 4 24.33 14.87 1.64
CA LYS A 4 24.22 15.82 0.51
C LYS A 4 23.34 16.98 0.96
N ALA A 5 23.77 18.21 0.75
CA ALA A 5 22.93 19.38 1.01
C ALA A 5 21.74 19.41 0.03
N LEU A 6 20.58 19.86 0.51
CA LEU A 6 19.45 20.12 -0.38
C LEU A 6 19.79 21.32 -1.26
N THR A 7 19.66 21.17 -2.58
CA THR A 7 19.94 22.22 -3.56
C THR A 7 18.91 22.17 -4.67
N LYS A 8 18.62 23.30 -5.33
CA LYS A 8 17.69 23.34 -6.48
C LYS A 8 18.07 22.35 -7.58
N ARG A 9 19.39 22.16 -7.82
CA ARG A 9 19.89 21.15 -8.76
C ARG A 9 19.49 19.74 -8.35
N LEU A 10 19.67 19.38 -7.09
CA LEU A 10 19.30 18.06 -6.58
C LEU A 10 17.77 17.84 -6.64
N ILE A 11 16.98 18.87 -6.33
CA ILE A 11 15.52 18.84 -6.44
C ILE A 11 15.10 18.56 -7.89
N LYS A 12 15.69 19.28 -8.85
CA LYS A 12 15.43 19.06 -10.28
C LYS A 12 15.83 17.66 -10.74
N GLU A 13 17.03 17.19 -10.40
CA GLU A 13 17.51 15.84 -10.74
C GLU A 13 16.59 14.75 -10.15
N LEU A 14 16.09 14.97 -8.93
CA LEU A 14 15.11 14.08 -8.30
C LEU A 14 13.76 14.11 -9.03
N GLY A 15 13.24 15.30 -9.34
CA GLY A 15 11.99 15.46 -10.07
C GLY A 15 12.03 14.76 -11.44
N ASP A 16 13.11 14.97 -12.20
CA ASP A 16 13.33 14.30 -13.49
C ASP A 16 13.36 12.76 -13.36
N ALA A 17 13.95 12.24 -12.28
CA ALA A 17 13.99 10.81 -12.01
C ALA A 17 12.60 10.26 -11.63
N ILE A 18 11.83 10.99 -10.83
CA ILE A 18 10.47 10.63 -10.43
C ILE A 18 9.55 10.65 -11.65
N ALA A 19 9.59 11.71 -12.46
CA ALA A 19 8.79 11.85 -13.67
C ALA A 19 9.03 10.75 -14.72
N LYS A 20 10.22 10.12 -14.69
CA LYS A 20 10.57 8.99 -15.57
C LYS A 20 10.13 7.65 -15.02
N THR A 21 10.27 7.44 -13.71
CA THR A 21 10.12 6.11 -13.11
C THR A 21 8.78 5.91 -12.40
N GLY A 22 8.09 6.98 -12.00
CA GLY A 22 6.93 6.95 -11.11
C GLY A 22 7.25 6.46 -9.69
N SER A 23 8.49 6.07 -9.40
CA SER A 23 8.87 5.41 -8.14
C SER A 23 9.90 6.24 -7.39
N ILE A 24 9.55 6.66 -6.18
CA ILE A 24 10.47 7.37 -5.28
C ILE A 24 11.69 6.52 -4.97
N SER A 25 11.51 5.23 -4.64
CA SER A 25 12.62 4.36 -4.24
C SER A 25 13.67 4.16 -5.34
N ILE A 26 13.22 4.04 -6.59
CA ILE A 26 14.12 3.95 -7.74
C ILE A 26 14.81 5.30 -7.97
N SER A 27 14.04 6.40 -7.87
CA SER A 27 14.55 7.75 -8.11
C SER A 27 15.63 8.17 -7.12
N ILE A 28 15.44 7.94 -5.81
CA ILE A 28 16.44 8.26 -4.79
C ILE A 28 17.71 7.41 -4.96
N GLY A 29 17.57 6.15 -5.39
CA GLY A 29 18.68 5.27 -5.72
C GLY A 29 19.49 5.79 -6.91
N HIS A 30 18.81 6.23 -7.97
CA HIS A 30 19.42 6.78 -9.18
C HIS A 30 20.29 8.01 -8.88
N ILE A 31 19.81 8.94 -8.06
CA ILE A 31 20.56 10.16 -7.69
C ILE A 31 21.51 9.96 -6.49
N LYS A 32 21.62 8.72 -5.98
CA LYS A 32 22.42 8.36 -4.80
C LYS A 32 22.07 9.23 -3.58
N LEU A 33 20.78 9.46 -3.35
CA LEU A 33 20.26 10.15 -2.17
C LEU A 33 19.92 9.10 -1.10
N PRO A 34 20.50 9.17 0.12
CA PRO A 34 20.13 8.26 1.18
C PRO A 34 18.64 8.36 1.50
N ARG A 35 18.00 7.19 1.68
CA ARG A 35 16.57 7.10 1.98
C ARG A 35 16.19 7.90 3.22
N SER A 36 17.00 7.82 4.28
CA SER A 36 16.78 8.58 5.51
C SER A 36 16.76 10.09 5.27
N THR A 37 17.68 10.61 4.46
CA THR A 37 17.75 12.04 4.11
C THR A 37 16.51 12.50 3.35
N TYR A 38 16.03 11.70 2.39
CA TYR A 38 14.81 12.00 1.65
C TYR A 38 13.59 12.15 2.59
N TYR A 39 13.34 11.15 3.44
CA TYR A 39 12.18 11.19 4.33
C TYR A 39 12.31 12.25 5.42
N PHE A 40 13.53 12.56 5.84
CA PHE A 40 13.80 13.66 6.76
C PHE A 40 13.41 15.01 6.16
N TRP A 41 13.84 15.32 4.92
CA TRP A 41 13.45 16.55 4.25
C TRP A 41 11.96 16.60 3.94
N LYS A 42 11.36 15.48 3.50
CA LYS A 42 9.92 15.39 3.26
C LYS A 42 9.13 15.74 4.52
N LYS A 43 9.49 15.14 5.66
CA LYS A 43 8.82 15.41 6.94
C LYS A 43 8.97 16.87 7.36
N GLN A 44 10.14 17.48 7.16
CA GLN A 44 10.31 18.90 7.48
C GLN A 44 9.48 19.80 6.57
N ALA A 45 9.46 19.54 5.27
CA ALA A 45 8.65 20.31 4.33
C ALA A 45 7.15 20.21 4.64
N GLU A 46 6.68 19.02 5.00
CA GLU A 46 5.30 18.78 5.43
C GLU A 46 4.96 19.55 6.71
N GLN A 47 5.87 19.55 7.70
CA GLN A 47 5.68 20.32 8.93
C GLN A 47 5.61 21.83 8.66
N ILE A 48 6.50 22.36 7.82
CA ILE A 48 6.49 23.78 7.43
C ILE A 48 5.16 24.15 6.76
N LEU A 49 4.65 23.30 5.89
CA LEU A 49 3.38 23.52 5.19
C LEU A 49 2.19 23.46 6.16
N GLU A 50 2.23 22.59 7.17
CA GLU A 50 1.21 22.48 8.21
C GLU A 50 1.22 23.71 9.14
N ASP A 51 2.41 24.16 9.55
CA ASP A 51 2.59 25.28 10.47
C ASP A 51 2.35 26.64 9.79
N ASN A 52 2.56 26.72 8.46
CA ASN A 52 2.42 27.94 7.66
C ASN A 52 1.81 27.64 6.27
N PRO A 53 0.49 27.38 6.21
CA PRO A 53 -0.19 27.00 4.95
C PRO A 53 -0.19 28.13 3.90
N ASP A 54 -0.18 29.38 4.34
CA ASP A 54 -0.18 30.56 3.47
C ASP A 54 1.20 30.85 2.86
N ARG A 55 2.25 30.17 3.33
CA ARG A 55 3.63 30.28 2.85
C ARG A 55 4.20 31.70 2.95
N GLU A 56 3.78 32.47 3.94
CA GLU A 56 4.25 33.84 4.16
C GLU A 56 5.52 33.88 5.02
N ASN A 57 6.43 34.83 4.76
CA ASN A 57 7.65 35.08 5.55
C ASN A 57 8.58 33.87 5.74
N LEU A 58 8.69 33.01 4.73
CA LEU A 58 9.57 31.85 4.75
C LEU A 58 11.05 32.24 4.64
N THR A 59 11.91 31.50 5.32
CA THR A 59 13.34 31.55 5.10
C THR A 59 13.70 30.85 3.78
N LYS A 60 14.85 31.21 3.19
CA LYS A 60 15.34 30.58 1.95
C LYS A 60 15.47 29.05 2.03
N ASN A 61 15.72 28.51 3.22
CA ASN A 61 15.83 27.06 3.41
C ASN A 61 14.45 26.39 3.46
N GLU A 62 13.46 27.05 4.05
CA GLU A 62 12.07 26.57 4.09
C GLU A 62 11.44 26.64 2.69
N GLU A 63 11.67 27.72 1.94
CA GLU A 63 11.29 27.81 0.53
C GLU A 63 11.85 26.63 -0.28
N LEU A 64 13.12 26.26 -0.04
CA LEU A 64 13.76 25.15 -0.74
C LEU A 64 13.15 23.79 -0.38
N LEU A 65 12.74 23.62 0.89
CA LEU A 65 12.05 22.41 1.36
C LEU A 65 10.64 22.30 0.77
N LEU A 66 9.92 23.41 0.67
CA LEU A 66 8.62 23.44 0.00
C LEU A 66 8.76 23.22 -1.51
N GLU A 67 9.75 23.82 -2.17
CA GLU A 67 10.07 23.57 -3.58
C GLU A 67 10.37 22.08 -3.83
N PHE A 68 11.07 21.44 -2.89
CA PHE A 68 11.32 20.00 -2.91
C PHE A 68 10.01 19.19 -2.85
N LEU A 69 9.09 19.54 -1.94
CA LEU A 69 7.81 18.86 -1.79
C LEU A 69 6.93 19.03 -3.03
N ASP A 70 6.77 20.27 -3.50
CA ASP A 70 5.98 20.60 -4.69
C ASP A 70 6.53 19.89 -5.93
N THR A 71 7.86 19.83 -6.09
CA THR A 71 8.51 19.14 -7.21
C THR A 71 8.21 17.64 -7.19
N ILE A 72 8.17 17.01 -6.02
CA ILE A 72 7.84 15.58 -5.90
C ILE A 72 6.42 15.33 -6.36
N ASP A 73 5.46 16.14 -5.90
CA ASP A 73 4.05 15.96 -6.21
C ASP A 73 3.75 16.24 -7.68
N PHE A 74 4.32 17.31 -8.23
CA PHE A 74 4.24 17.60 -9.67
C PHE A 74 4.83 16.47 -10.51
N SER A 75 6.02 15.98 -10.14
CA SER A 75 6.71 14.92 -10.90
C SER A 75 5.97 13.59 -10.84
N LYS A 76 5.30 13.27 -9.71
CA LYS A 76 4.43 12.10 -9.61
C LYS A 76 3.19 12.24 -10.48
N ALA A 77 2.57 13.41 -10.49
CA ALA A 77 1.41 13.66 -11.35
C ALA A 77 1.79 13.50 -12.83
N ASP A 78 2.93 14.05 -13.25
CA ASP A 78 3.44 13.89 -14.62
C ASP A 78 3.74 12.43 -14.98
N ALA A 79 4.36 11.67 -14.07
CA ALA A 79 4.55 10.23 -14.24
C ALA A 79 3.20 9.49 -14.38
N GLY A 80 2.20 9.88 -13.59
CA GLY A 80 0.84 9.33 -13.66
C GLY A 80 0.17 9.59 -15.01
N VAL A 81 0.29 10.80 -15.55
CA VAL A 81 -0.22 11.16 -16.89
C VAL A 81 0.45 10.30 -17.97
N LYS A 82 1.77 10.14 -17.90
CA LYS A 82 2.52 9.30 -18.86
C LYS A 82 2.11 7.84 -18.82
N LEU A 83 1.96 7.27 -17.62
CA LEU A 83 1.54 5.89 -17.44
C LEU A 83 0.09 5.68 -17.89
N THR A 84 -0.80 6.63 -17.63
CA THR A 84 -2.20 6.60 -18.11
C THR A 84 -2.25 6.62 -19.64
N ASN A 85 -1.48 7.52 -20.28
CA ASN A 85 -1.37 7.56 -21.74
C ASN A 85 -0.79 6.26 -22.33
N ALA A 86 0.18 5.64 -21.65
CA ALA A 86 0.73 4.35 -22.05
C ALA A 86 -0.32 3.23 -21.93
N ALA A 87 -1.12 3.23 -20.86
CA ALA A 87 -2.22 2.29 -20.69
C ALA A 87 -3.27 2.42 -21.80
N PHE A 88 -3.69 3.64 -22.14
CA PHE A 88 -4.62 3.88 -23.26
C PHE A 88 -4.05 3.38 -24.60
N LYS A 89 -2.77 3.64 -24.88
CA LYS A 89 -2.10 3.13 -26.09
C LYS A 89 -2.05 1.60 -26.12
N ALA A 90 -1.74 0.96 -25.00
CA ALA A 90 -1.73 -0.51 -24.89
C ALA A 90 -3.14 -1.10 -25.12
N ALA A 91 -4.18 -0.47 -24.56
CA ALA A 91 -5.56 -0.88 -24.79
C ALA A 91 -5.97 -0.78 -26.26
N LEU A 92 -5.63 0.33 -26.94
CA LEU A 92 -5.89 0.52 -28.37
C LEU A 92 -5.11 -0.48 -29.26
N ALA A 93 -3.94 -0.92 -28.83
CA ALA A 93 -3.14 -1.94 -29.51
C ALA A 93 -3.63 -3.38 -29.25
N GLY A 94 -4.71 -3.56 -28.49
CA GLY A 94 -5.28 -4.87 -28.15
C GLY A 94 -4.65 -5.55 -26.94
N ASP A 95 -3.73 -4.90 -26.24
CA ASP A 95 -3.11 -5.43 -25.02
C ASP A 95 -3.80 -4.90 -23.75
N GLY A 96 -5.06 -5.30 -23.59
CA GLY A 96 -5.88 -4.89 -22.44
C GLY A 96 -5.32 -5.37 -21.09
N ARG A 97 -4.55 -6.47 -21.06
CA ARG A 97 -3.95 -6.98 -19.81
C ARG A 97 -2.84 -6.06 -19.31
N ILE A 98 -1.98 -5.58 -20.21
CA ILE A 98 -0.94 -4.61 -19.86
C ILE A 98 -1.57 -3.28 -19.45
N ALA A 99 -2.59 -2.82 -20.18
CA ALA A 99 -3.32 -1.60 -19.84
C ALA A 99 -3.93 -1.67 -18.42
N MET A 100 -4.60 -2.77 -18.08
CA MET A 100 -5.18 -2.97 -16.74
C MET A 100 -4.12 -3.00 -15.64
N ARG A 101 -2.98 -3.70 -15.84
CA ARG A 101 -1.89 -3.69 -14.85
C ARG A 101 -1.31 -2.29 -14.61
N MET A 102 -1.20 -1.49 -15.67
CA MET A 102 -0.72 -0.10 -15.56
C MET A 102 -1.72 0.75 -14.77
N LEU A 103 -3.03 0.60 -15.02
CA LEU A 103 -4.08 1.33 -14.29
C LEU A 103 -4.20 0.88 -12.82
N GLU A 104 -4.13 -0.43 -12.55
CA GLU A 104 -4.07 -0.99 -11.18
C GLU A 104 -2.90 -0.41 -10.37
N SER A 105 -1.75 -0.19 -11.00
CA SER A 105 -0.59 0.42 -10.34
C SER A 105 -0.80 1.91 -10.01
N LEU A 106 -1.61 2.63 -10.79
CA LEU A 106 -1.84 4.06 -10.63
C LEU A 106 -2.99 4.37 -9.69
N PHE A 107 -4.07 3.60 -9.83
CA PHE A 107 -5.35 3.77 -9.16
C PHE A 107 -5.74 2.43 -8.52
N PRO A 108 -4.98 1.97 -7.51
CA PRO A 108 -5.22 0.68 -6.90
C PRO A 108 -6.63 0.59 -6.31
N ASP A 109 -7.17 1.68 -5.77
CA ASP A 109 -8.50 1.68 -5.16
C ASP A 109 -9.64 1.51 -6.17
N ASP A 110 -9.46 2.00 -7.40
CA ASP A 110 -10.48 2.01 -8.46
C ASP A 110 -10.35 0.81 -9.39
N PHE A 111 -9.14 0.29 -9.61
CA PHE A 111 -8.87 -0.74 -10.63
C PHE A 111 -8.41 -2.09 -10.05
N THR A 112 -8.07 -2.20 -8.76
CA THR A 112 -7.75 -3.52 -8.19
C THR A 112 -9.00 -4.38 -8.14
N PRO A 113 -8.99 -5.61 -8.70
CA PRO A 113 -10.13 -6.50 -8.65
C PRO A 113 -10.57 -6.76 -7.20
N PHE A 114 -11.89 -6.78 -6.97
CA PHE A 114 -12.56 -6.91 -5.66
C PHE A 114 -12.09 -8.08 -4.76
N ALA A 115 -11.31 -9.03 -5.29
CA ALA A 115 -10.77 -10.18 -4.56
C ALA A 115 -9.65 -9.85 -3.55
N ARG A 116 -9.14 -8.62 -3.49
CA ARG A 116 -8.08 -8.19 -2.53
C ARG A 116 -8.48 -7.07 -1.57
N LYS A 117 -9.77 -6.79 -1.40
CA LYS A 117 -10.23 -6.06 -0.20
C LYS A 117 -10.45 -7.07 0.92
N GLU A 118 -9.35 -7.65 1.45
CA GLU A 118 -9.41 -8.23 2.78
C GLU A 118 -9.77 -7.09 3.73
N SER A 119 -11.03 -7.11 4.11
CA SER A 119 -11.66 -6.23 5.05
C SER A 119 -10.83 -6.21 6.34
N THR A 120 -10.02 -5.16 6.52
CA THR A 120 -9.60 -4.73 7.85
C THR A 120 -10.84 -4.10 8.49
N ILE A 121 -11.83 -4.94 8.79
CA ILE A 121 -12.92 -4.58 9.70
C ILE A 121 -12.21 -4.38 11.03
N LYS A 122 -12.12 -3.12 11.45
CA LYS A 122 -12.05 -2.82 12.88
C LYS A 122 -13.28 -3.51 13.48
N GLN A 123 -13.06 -4.65 14.14
CA GLN A 123 -14.07 -5.27 14.99
C GLN A 123 -14.23 -4.36 16.20
N ASP A 124 -15.03 -3.32 16.03
CA ASP A 124 -15.79 -2.80 17.15
C ASP A 124 -16.77 -3.91 17.56
N THR A 125 -16.71 -4.21 18.85
CA THR A 125 -17.56 -5.13 19.59
C THR A 125 -19.01 -5.14 19.11
N ASN A 126 -19.42 -6.23 18.49
CA ASN A 126 -20.70 -6.87 18.82
C ASN A 126 -20.67 -8.34 18.38
N THR A 127 -20.80 -9.18 19.41
CA THR A 127 -21.24 -10.57 19.34
C THR A 127 -22.43 -10.71 18.40
N ASP A 128 -22.26 -11.45 17.31
CA ASP A 128 -23.28 -12.39 16.87
C ASP A 128 -22.65 -13.55 16.10
N SER A 129 -22.96 -14.72 16.63
CA SER A 129 -22.40 -16.03 16.35
C SER A 129 -22.88 -16.56 15.00
N THR A 130 -22.05 -16.59 13.95
CA THR A 130 -22.26 -17.49 12.77
C THR A 130 -21.12 -17.54 11.75
N SER A 131 -19.89 -17.17 12.08
CA SER A 131 -18.72 -17.43 11.23
C SER A 131 -17.88 -18.55 11.83
N GLY A 132 -17.55 -19.56 11.02
CA GLY A 132 -16.80 -20.76 11.39
C GLY A 132 -15.33 -20.50 11.74
N ILE A 133 -15.09 -19.59 12.68
CA ILE A 133 -13.77 -19.31 13.26
C ILE A 133 -13.72 -20.09 14.57
N ALA A 134 -12.93 -21.15 14.59
CA ALA A 134 -12.59 -21.84 15.82
C ALA A 134 -11.81 -20.86 16.70
N LEU A 135 -12.47 -20.30 17.72
CA LEU A 135 -11.84 -19.60 18.82
C LEU A 135 -10.84 -20.56 19.47
N ILE A 136 -9.55 -20.30 19.30
CA ILE A 136 -8.50 -20.98 20.07
C ILE A 136 -8.59 -20.38 21.48
N PRO A 137 -9.04 -21.12 22.50
CA PRO A 137 -8.98 -20.61 23.86
C PRO A 137 -7.50 -20.53 24.23
N THR A 138 -7.02 -19.34 24.59
CA THR A 138 -5.74 -19.19 25.28
C THR A 138 -5.89 -19.74 26.70
N ALA A 139 -5.95 -21.06 26.80
CA ALA A 139 -5.83 -21.79 28.04
C ALA A 139 -4.37 -22.23 28.18
N ASP A 140 -3.85 -22.10 29.39
CA ASP A 140 -2.49 -22.39 29.83
C ASP A 140 -1.87 -23.62 29.13
N LEU A 141 -0.87 -23.37 28.28
CA LEU A 141 -0.38 -24.27 27.22
C LEU A 141 0.47 -25.45 27.72
N THR A 142 0.55 -25.71 29.02
CA THR A 142 1.56 -26.64 29.57
C THR A 142 1.04 -28.03 29.90
N SER A 143 -0.27 -28.28 29.94
CA SER A 143 -0.78 -29.54 30.51
C SER A 143 -1.69 -30.38 29.63
N ASN A 144 -2.22 -29.88 28.51
CA ASN A 144 -3.28 -30.63 27.81
C ASN A 144 -3.36 -30.46 26.28
N LEU A 145 -2.21 -30.25 25.64
CA LEU A 145 -2.12 -29.99 24.20
C LEU A 145 -2.56 -31.20 23.34
N GLU A 146 -2.24 -32.42 23.76
CA GLU A 146 -2.63 -33.65 23.04
C GLU A 146 -4.15 -33.89 23.10
N GLU A 147 -4.77 -33.64 24.25
CA GLU A 147 -6.22 -33.80 24.40
C GLU A 147 -7.00 -32.76 23.58
N ILE A 148 -6.49 -31.52 23.52
CA ILE A 148 -7.06 -30.44 22.70
C ILE A 148 -6.93 -30.74 21.20
N LEU A 149 -5.75 -31.19 20.75
CA LEU A 149 -5.53 -31.54 19.33
C LEU A 149 -6.41 -32.71 18.89
N LYS A 150 -6.60 -33.71 19.76
CA LYS A 150 -7.46 -34.86 19.49
C LYS A 150 -8.94 -34.46 19.36
N ASN A 151 -9.41 -33.58 20.25
CA ASN A 151 -10.76 -33.02 20.16
C ASN A 151 -10.95 -32.16 18.91
N GLN A 152 -9.93 -31.38 18.50
CA GLN A 152 -9.98 -30.61 17.26
C GLN A 152 -10.04 -31.49 16.02
N GLN A 153 -9.21 -32.54 15.93
CA GLN A 153 -9.27 -33.49 14.81
C GLN A 153 -10.64 -34.17 14.73
N GLN A 154 -11.21 -34.58 15.86
CA GLN A 154 -12.52 -35.22 15.88
C GLN A 154 -13.64 -34.26 15.44
N ASN A 155 -13.58 -33.00 15.86
CA ASN A 155 -14.54 -31.97 15.45
C ASN A 155 -14.45 -31.65 13.95
N VAL A 156 -13.23 -31.57 13.39
CA VAL A 156 -13.01 -31.38 11.95
C VAL A 156 -13.55 -32.56 11.16
N GLN A 157 -13.33 -33.79 11.63
CA GLN A 157 -13.80 -35.00 10.96
C GLN A 157 -15.34 -35.11 10.98
N ASN A 158 -15.98 -34.73 12.08
CA ASN A 158 -17.43 -34.68 12.20
C ASN A 158 -18.04 -33.58 11.32
N LEU A 159 -17.38 -32.42 11.22
CA LEU A 159 -17.82 -31.34 10.36
C LEU A 159 -17.69 -31.71 8.87
N ALA A 160 -16.59 -32.36 8.48
CA ALA A 160 -16.38 -32.83 7.12
C ALA A 160 -17.41 -33.89 6.71
N THR A 161 -17.73 -34.82 7.60
CA THR A 161 -18.77 -35.83 7.34
C THR A 161 -20.17 -35.21 7.27
N SER A 162 -20.50 -34.25 8.15
CA SER A 162 -21.77 -33.50 8.08
C SER A 162 -21.92 -32.73 6.76
N LYS A 163 -20.89 -31.95 6.36
CA LYS A 163 -20.86 -31.22 5.09
C LYS A 163 -20.99 -32.14 3.88
N THR A 164 -20.35 -33.31 3.92
CA THR A 164 -20.44 -34.31 2.84
C THR A 164 -21.84 -34.91 2.75
N ASN A 165 -22.51 -35.12 3.88
CA ASN A 165 -23.89 -35.61 3.92
C ASN A 165 -24.90 -34.53 3.48
N GLU A 166 -24.68 -33.27 3.86
CA GLU A 166 -25.46 -32.13 3.36
C GLU A 166 -25.34 -31.98 1.84
N LEU A 167 -24.13 -32.12 1.28
CA LEU A 167 -23.89 -32.08 -0.17
C LEU A 167 -24.51 -33.26 -0.92
N LYS A 168 -24.65 -34.42 -0.28
CA LYS A 168 -25.33 -35.58 -0.87
C LYS A 168 -26.85 -35.46 -0.79
N ASN A 169 -27.40 -34.88 0.28
CA ASN A 169 -28.85 -34.74 0.48
C ASN A 169 -29.42 -33.44 -0.14
N GLY A 170 -28.59 -32.47 -0.51
CA GLY A 170 -28.98 -31.23 -1.21
C GLY A 170 -29.11 -31.35 -2.72
N LYS A 171 -29.04 -32.57 -3.28
CA LYS A 171 -29.46 -32.87 -4.66
C LYS A 171 -30.73 -33.72 -4.61
N GLY A 172 -31.84 -33.04 -4.37
CA GLY A 172 -33.22 -33.54 -4.54
C GLY A 172 -34.05 -32.40 -5.11
#